data_AF-A0A2X3C7N0-F1
#
_entry.id   AF-A0A2X3C7N0-F1
#
_cell.length_a   1.000
_cell.length_b   1.000
_cell.length_c   1.000
_cell.angle_alpha   90.00
_cell.angle_beta   90.00
_cell.angle_gamma   90.00
#
_symmetry.space_group_name_H-M   'P 1'
#
loop_
_entity.id
_entity.type
_entity.pdbx_description
1 polymer ?
#
loop_
_entity_poly.entity_id
_entity_poly.type
_entity_poly.pdbx_seq_one_letter_code
_entity_poly.pdbx_strand_id
1 'polypeptide(L)'
;MQTYFDQLDRVRYEGPKSTNPLAFRHYNPDELVLGKRMEDHLRFAACYWHTFCWNGADMFGVGSFDRPWQQPGDALEMAKRKADVAFEFFHKLNVPYYCFHDVDVSPEGASLKEYSNNFARMVEVLAEKQQQSGVKLLWGTANCFTNPRLRRRRGHQPGSGSI
;
A
#
# COMPACT_ATOMS: atom_id res chain seq x y z
N MET A 1 -0.31 -15.24 -13.21
CA MET A 1 -0.25 -13.87 -12.66
C MET A 1 0.54 -13.04 -13.66
N GLN A 2 -0.05 -12.01 -14.26
CA GLN A 2 0.71 -11.08 -15.12
C GLN A 2 1.61 -10.22 -14.21
N THR A 3 2.90 -10.24 -14.46
CA THR A 3 3.91 -9.41 -13.77
C THR A 3 3.79 -7.97 -14.29
N TYR A 4 3.59 -7.00 -13.40
CA TYR A 4 3.46 -5.60 -13.79
C TYR A 4 4.83 -4.92 -13.94
N PHE A 5 5.81 -5.26 -13.11
CA PHE A 5 7.17 -4.74 -13.17
C PHE A 5 8.11 -5.74 -13.88
N ASP A 6 7.71 -6.28 -15.03
CA ASP A 6 8.42 -7.37 -15.73
C ASP A 6 9.89 -7.07 -16.05
N GLN A 7 10.25 -5.81 -16.23
CA GLN A 7 11.62 -5.34 -16.46
C GLN A 7 12.46 -5.16 -15.18
N LEU A 8 11.88 -5.37 -14.01
CA LEU A 8 12.56 -5.20 -12.72
C LEU A 8 12.69 -6.53 -12.00
N ASP A 9 13.93 -6.89 -11.70
CA ASP A 9 14.24 -7.92 -10.71
C ASP A 9 14.09 -7.37 -9.28
N ARG A 10 14.18 -8.27 -8.30
CA ARG A 10 14.27 -7.87 -6.89
C ARG A 10 15.57 -7.10 -6.66
N VAL A 11 15.45 -5.89 -6.09
CA VAL A 11 16.54 -4.98 -5.73
C VAL A 11 17.43 -5.64 -4.68
N ARG A 12 18.73 -5.66 -4.91
CA ARG A 12 19.74 -6.28 -4.03
C ARG A 12 20.78 -5.27 -3.58
N TYR A 13 21.49 -5.61 -2.52
CA TYR A 13 22.69 -4.88 -2.12
C TYR A 13 23.86 -5.20 -3.05
N GLU A 14 24.48 -4.16 -3.60
CA GLU A 14 25.70 -4.28 -4.44
C GLU A 14 26.88 -3.47 -3.89
N GLY A 15 26.68 -2.76 -2.78
CA GLY A 15 27.72 -1.98 -2.12
C GLY A 15 27.88 -0.54 -2.60
N PRO A 16 28.69 0.25 -1.86
CA PRO A 16 28.71 1.71 -1.98
C PRO A 16 29.27 2.22 -3.31
N LYS A 17 30.01 1.37 -4.04
CA LYS A 17 30.61 1.70 -5.34
C LYS A 17 29.74 1.32 -6.54
N SER A 18 28.58 0.69 -6.31
CA SER A 18 27.70 0.27 -7.42
C SER A 18 27.18 1.48 -8.21
N THR A 19 27.26 1.39 -9.53
CA THR A 19 26.67 2.34 -10.47
C THR A 19 25.25 1.94 -10.88
N ASN A 20 24.79 0.74 -10.51
CA ASN A 20 23.44 0.26 -10.80
C ASN A 20 22.41 1.13 -10.04
N PRO A 21 21.51 1.85 -10.72
CA PRO A 21 20.50 2.67 -10.05
C PRO A 21 19.42 1.83 -9.35
N LEU A 22 19.29 0.54 -9.70
CA LEU A 22 18.30 -0.39 -9.17
C LEU A 22 18.93 -1.40 -8.19
N ALA A 23 19.95 -0.95 -7.45
CA ALA A 23 20.58 -1.70 -6.39
C ALA A 23 20.77 -0.83 -5.13
N PHE A 24 20.70 -1.46 -3.96
CA PHE A 24 21.05 -0.80 -2.72
C PHE A 24 22.57 -0.64 -2.61
N ARG A 25 23.00 0.59 -2.33
CA ARG A 25 24.41 0.91 -2.06
C ARG A 25 24.82 0.75 -0.60
N HIS A 26 23.85 0.86 0.31
CA HIS A 26 24.09 0.88 1.76
C HIS A 26 23.14 -0.02 2.55
N TYR A 27 21.96 -0.32 2.01
CA TYR A 27 21.02 -1.20 2.69
C TYR A 27 21.36 -2.66 2.36
N ASN A 28 22.07 -3.32 3.28
CA ASN A 28 22.23 -4.77 3.30
C ASN A 28 21.34 -5.34 4.42
N PRO A 29 20.21 -6.02 4.09
CA PRO A 29 19.27 -6.48 5.10
C PRO A 29 19.89 -7.43 6.13
N ASP A 30 20.90 -8.21 5.73
CA ASP A 30 21.55 -9.22 6.57
C ASP A 30 22.75 -8.70 7.37
N GLU A 31 23.19 -7.46 7.11
CA GLU A 31 24.30 -6.87 7.84
C GLU A 31 23.95 -6.71 9.32
N LEU A 32 24.83 -7.20 10.19
CA LEU A 32 24.69 -7.05 11.64
C LEU A 32 25.26 -5.71 12.09
N VAL A 33 24.37 -4.81 12.51
CA VAL A 33 24.73 -3.54 13.14
C VAL A 33 24.46 -3.68 14.62
N LEU A 34 25.51 -3.58 15.46
CA LEU A 34 25.40 -3.75 16.92
C LEU A 34 24.64 -5.03 17.32
N GLY A 35 24.91 -6.14 16.62
CA GLY A 35 24.34 -7.46 16.92
C GLY A 35 22.91 -7.71 16.41
N LYS A 36 22.32 -6.81 15.63
CA LYS A 36 20.97 -6.96 15.05
C LYS A 36 21.00 -6.66 13.54
N ARG A 37 20.26 -7.43 12.76
CA ARG A 37 20.19 -7.27 11.30
C ARG A 37 19.67 -5.89 10.94
N MET A 38 20.22 -5.29 9.88
CA MET A 38 19.84 -3.95 9.45
C MET A 38 18.34 -3.85 9.13
N GLU A 39 17.74 -4.91 8.56
CA GLU A 39 16.29 -4.94 8.33
C GLU A 39 15.47 -4.84 9.61
N ASP A 40 15.95 -5.42 10.71
CA ASP A 40 15.24 -5.42 11.99
C ASP A 40 15.42 -4.09 12.74
N HIS A 41 16.48 -3.34 12.44
CA HIS A 41 16.65 -1.96 12.91
C HIS A 41 15.71 -1.02 12.19
N LEU A 42 15.74 -1.05 10.86
CA LEU A 42 15.07 -0.04 10.03
C LEU A 42 13.58 -0.32 9.84
N ARG A 43 13.20 -1.60 9.72
CA ARG A 43 11.80 -2.06 9.59
C ARG A 43 11.03 -1.28 8.53
N PHE A 44 11.64 -1.10 7.35
CA PHE A 44 11.04 -0.30 6.28
C PHE A 44 9.65 -0.79 5.90
N ALA A 45 8.74 0.17 5.71
CA ALA A 45 7.38 -0.06 5.29
C ALA A 45 7.04 0.72 4.03
N ALA A 46 6.44 0.06 3.05
CA ALA A 46 5.87 0.74 1.89
C ALA A 46 4.51 1.37 2.23
N CYS A 47 4.36 2.63 1.86
CA CYS A 47 3.12 3.37 2.03
C CYS A 47 2.15 3.06 0.87
N TYR A 48 1.01 2.44 1.17
CA TYR A 48 0.08 1.96 0.14
C TYR A 48 -0.61 3.10 -0.62
N TRP A 49 -1.06 4.16 0.07
CA TRP A 49 -1.80 5.26 -0.55
C TRP A 49 -0.96 6.03 -1.57
N HIS A 50 0.26 6.46 -1.21
CA HIS A 50 1.13 7.18 -2.14
C HIS A 50 1.59 6.29 -3.29
N THR A 51 1.88 5.01 -3.02
CA THR A 51 2.47 4.13 -4.02
C THR A 51 1.43 3.64 -5.02
N PHE A 52 0.20 3.29 -4.61
CA PHE A 52 -0.78 2.61 -5.48
C PHE A 52 -2.12 3.33 -5.65
N CYS A 53 -2.47 4.29 -4.79
CA CYS A 53 -3.76 5.00 -4.86
C CYS A 53 -3.63 6.40 -5.47
N TRP A 54 -2.61 7.17 -5.09
CA TRP A 54 -2.40 8.50 -5.65
C TRP A 54 -2.10 8.43 -7.14
N ASN A 55 -2.84 9.21 -7.93
CA ASN A 55 -2.78 9.23 -9.40
C ASN A 55 -1.96 10.40 -9.96
N GLY A 56 -1.20 11.10 -9.10
CA GLY A 56 -0.39 12.26 -9.49
C GLY A 56 -1.15 13.58 -9.57
N ALA A 57 -2.43 13.62 -9.16
CA ALA A 57 -3.20 14.87 -9.12
C ALA A 57 -2.69 15.80 -8.02
N ASP A 58 -2.82 17.11 -8.26
CA ASP A 58 -2.57 18.18 -7.29
C ASP A 58 -3.76 19.16 -7.26
N MET A 59 -3.61 20.30 -6.57
CA MET A 59 -4.71 21.29 -6.44
C MET A 59 -4.99 22.09 -7.70
N PHE A 60 -4.16 21.95 -8.74
CA PHE A 60 -4.18 22.75 -9.97
C PHE A 60 -4.36 21.89 -11.24
N GLY A 61 -4.26 20.56 -11.13
CA GLY A 61 -4.29 19.66 -12.27
C GLY A 61 -4.94 18.31 -11.98
N VAL A 62 -5.23 17.58 -13.06
CA VAL A 62 -5.78 16.22 -13.02
C VAL A 62 -4.66 15.18 -12.84
N GLY A 63 -5.03 13.96 -12.47
CA GLY A 63 -4.08 12.86 -12.34
C GLY A 63 -3.36 12.56 -13.65
N SER A 64 -2.06 12.30 -13.55
CA SER A 64 -1.16 12.03 -14.68
C SER A 64 -0.74 10.57 -14.81
N PHE A 65 -0.98 9.75 -13.78
CA PHE A 65 -0.59 8.34 -13.80
C PHE A 65 -1.65 7.47 -14.49
N ASP A 66 -1.25 6.76 -15.54
CA ASP A 66 -2.07 5.74 -16.20
C ASP A 66 -1.76 4.35 -15.61
N ARG A 67 -2.56 3.95 -14.61
CA ARG A 67 -2.37 2.70 -13.87
C ARG A 67 -3.51 1.72 -14.16
N PRO A 68 -3.23 0.48 -14.61
CA PRO A 68 -4.27 -0.47 -15.01
C PRO A 68 -5.29 -0.85 -13.92
N TRP A 69 -4.93 -0.70 -12.64
CA TRP A 69 -5.81 -0.94 -11.49
C TRP A 69 -6.59 0.31 -11.03
N GLN A 70 -6.44 1.43 -11.74
CA GLN A 70 -7.20 2.67 -11.51
C GLN A 70 -8.16 2.98 -12.67
N GLN A 71 -8.23 2.11 -13.67
CA GLN A 71 -9.13 2.24 -14.81
C GLN A 71 -10.59 1.89 -14.42
N PRO A 72 -11.60 2.37 -15.17
CA PRO A 72 -12.99 2.00 -14.92
C PRO A 72 -13.21 0.48 -14.93
N GLY A 73 -14.05 -0.03 -14.02
CA GLY A 73 -14.35 -1.45 -13.89
C GLY A 73 -15.01 -1.78 -12.55
N ASP A 74 -15.14 -3.08 -12.26
CA ASP A 74 -15.58 -3.52 -10.94
C ASP A 74 -14.55 -3.12 -9.87
N ALA A 75 -15.00 -2.37 -8.86
CA ALA A 75 -14.12 -1.75 -7.88
C ALA A 75 -13.40 -2.78 -6.99
N LEU A 76 -14.03 -3.92 -6.71
CA LEU A 76 -13.43 -4.97 -5.89
C LEU A 76 -12.38 -5.75 -6.71
N GLU A 77 -12.64 -6.02 -7.98
CA GLU A 77 -11.65 -6.60 -8.89
C GLU A 77 -10.45 -5.67 -9.09
N MET A 78 -10.67 -4.35 -9.19
CA MET A 78 -9.56 -3.38 -9.23
C MET A 78 -8.75 -3.37 -7.93
N ALA A 79 -9.40 -3.51 -6.78
CA ALA A 79 -8.71 -3.62 -5.49
C ALA A 79 -7.85 -4.88 -5.39
N LYS A 80 -8.34 -6.04 -5.88
CA LYS A 80 -7.55 -7.28 -5.97
C LYS A 80 -6.35 -7.12 -6.90
N ARG A 81 -6.55 -6.54 -8.09
CA ARG A 81 -5.46 -6.27 -9.03
C ARG A 81 -4.42 -5.33 -8.44
N LYS A 82 -4.84 -4.30 -7.69
CA LYS A 82 -3.94 -3.41 -6.97
C LYS A 82 -3.15 -4.16 -5.89
N ALA A 83 -3.77 -5.09 -5.16
CA ALA A 83 -3.08 -5.94 -4.20
C ALA A 83 -2.04 -6.87 -4.87
N ASP A 84 -2.36 -7.46 -6.03
CA ASP A 84 -1.40 -8.25 -6.81
C ASP A 84 -0.14 -7.44 -7.14
N VAL A 85 -0.32 -6.24 -7.69
CA VAL A 85 0.79 -5.35 -8.05
C VAL A 85 1.54 -4.85 -6.82
N ALA A 86 0.82 -4.55 -5.73
CA ALA A 86 1.43 -4.08 -4.50
C ALA A 86 2.37 -5.12 -3.88
N PHE A 87 1.94 -6.38 -3.81
CA PHE A 87 2.79 -7.44 -3.26
C PHE A 87 3.93 -7.84 -4.18
N GLU A 88 3.76 -7.73 -5.50
CA GLU A 88 4.89 -7.83 -6.43
C GLU A 88 5.92 -6.72 -6.15
N PHE A 89 5.46 -5.48 -5.98
CA PHE A 89 6.33 -4.34 -5.68
C PHE A 89 7.05 -4.52 -4.35
N PHE A 90 6.36 -4.92 -3.27
CA PHE A 90 6.97 -5.13 -1.96
C PHE A 90 8.08 -6.20 -2.01
N HIS A 91 7.80 -7.29 -2.73
CA HIS A 91 8.79 -8.35 -2.95
C HIS A 91 10.01 -7.82 -3.69
N LYS A 92 9.81 -7.10 -4.80
CA LYS A 92 10.90 -6.58 -5.64
C LYS A 92 11.70 -5.47 -4.95
N LEU A 93 11.05 -4.56 -4.24
CA LEU A 93 11.72 -3.52 -3.47
C LEU A 93 12.48 -4.09 -2.26
N ASN A 94 12.19 -5.33 -1.86
CA ASN A 94 12.77 -5.98 -0.69
C ASN A 94 12.43 -5.25 0.63
N VAL A 95 11.15 -4.92 0.82
CA VAL A 95 10.65 -4.32 2.07
C VAL A 95 9.90 -5.34 2.93
N PRO A 96 10.15 -5.37 4.25
CA PRO A 96 9.50 -6.34 5.13
C PRO A 96 8.06 -5.94 5.51
N TYR A 97 7.71 -4.67 5.38
CA TYR A 97 6.43 -4.15 5.84
C TYR A 97 5.67 -3.31 4.81
N TYR A 98 4.37 -3.12 5.04
CA TYR A 98 3.53 -2.13 4.37
C TYR A 98 2.51 -1.52 5.35
N CYS A 99 1.94 -0.37 4.97
CA CYS A 99 0.92 0.36 5.74
C CYS A 99 -0.21 0.84 4.84
N PHE A 100 -1.45 0.87 5.35
CA PHE A 100 -2.62 1.30 4.57
C PHE A 100 -3.68 2.04 5.40
N HIS A 101 -4.52 2.82 4.73
CA HIS A 101 -5.87 3.14 5.20
C HIS A 101 -6.87 2.12 4.64
N ASP A 102 -7.94 1.84 5.37
CA ASP A 102 -9.06 0.99 4.95
C ASP A 102 -9.49 1.19 3.49
N VAL A 103 -9.75 2.44 3.09
CA VAL A 103 -10.17 2.80 1.73
C VAL A 103 -9.07 2.68 0.66
N ASP A 104 -7.81 2.54 1.08
CA ASP A 104 -6.70 2.33 0.14
C ASP A 104 -6.71 0.90 -0.40
N VAL A 105 -7.14 -0.07 0.41
CA VAL A 105 -7.10 -1.49 0.07
C VAL A 105 -8.45 -2.07 -0.32
N SER A 106 -9.55 -1.37 -0.03
CA SER A 106 -10.91 -1.82 -0.32
C SER A 106 -11.81 -0.68 -0.79
N PRO A 107 -12.72 -0.91 -1.74
CA PRO A 107 -13.73 0.08 -2.10
C PRO A 107 -14.75 0.30 -0.98
N GLU A 108 -15.20 1.56 -0.81
CA GLU A 108 -16.19 1.94 0.21
C GLU A 108 -17.59 1.36 -0.05
N GLY A 109 -17.98 1.16 -1.32
CA GLY A 109 -19.35 0.79 -1.68
C GLY A 109 -20.37 1.89 -1.41
N ALA A 110 -21.65 1.57 -1.52
CA ALA A 110 -22.77 2.50 -1.37
C ALA A 110 -23.39 2.51 0.04
N SER A 111 -22.96 1.63 0.95
CA SER A 111 -23.50 1.53 2.31
C SER A 111 -22.45 1.01 3.30
N LEU A 112 -22.68 1.20 4.61
CA LEU A 112 -21.80 0.65 5.65
C LEU A 112 -21.73 -0.88 5.59
N LYS A 113 -22.85 -1.55 5.26
CA LYS A 113 -22.89 -3.00 5.09
C LYS A 113 -22.00 -3.45 3.94
N GLU A 114 -22.06 -2.73 2.82
CA GLU A 114 -21.22 -3.01 1.66
C GLU A 114 -19.74 -2.73 1.93
N TYR A 115 -19.42 -1.59 2.56
CA TYR A 115 -18.07 -1.27 3.05
C TYR A 115 -17.49 -2.42 3.89
N SER A 116 -18.25 -2.88 4.90
CA SER A 116 -17.78 -3.93 5.80
C SER A 116 -17.56 -5.26 5.07
N ASN A 117 -18.45 -5.60 4.13
CA ASN A 117 -18.33 -6.82 3.33
C ASN A 117 -17.14 -6.75 2.37
N ASN A 118 -16.95 -5.62 1.68
CA ASN A 118 -15.83 -5.42 0.75
C ASN A 118 -14.50 -5.47 1.51
N PHE A 119 -14.43 -4.80 2.66
CA PHE A 119 -13.22 -4.77 3.47
C PHE A 119 -12.87 -6.16 4.01
N ALA A 120 -13.86 -6.93 4.51
CA ALA A 120 -13.63 -8.31 4.96
C ALA A 120 -13.03 -9.18 3.84
N ARG A 121 -13.58 -9.10 2.62
CA ARG A 121 -13.07 -9.83 1.46
C ARG A 121 -11.64 -9.42 1.09
N MET A 122 -11.34 -8.12 1.14
CA MET A 122 -9.98 -7.65 0.84
C MET A 122 -8.98 -8.01 1.94
N VAL A 123 -9.41 -8.08 3.21
CA VAL A 123 -8.56 -8.56 4.30
C VAL A 123 -8.14 -10.01 4.07
N GLU A 124 -9.05 -10.88 3.61
CA GLU A 124 -8.71 -12.27 3.24
C GLU A 124 -7.65 -12.32 2.13
N VAL A 125 -7.85 -11.55 1.05
CA VAL A 125 -6.88 -11.44 -0.06
C VAL A 125 -5.51 -10.96 0.45
N LEU A 126 -5.48 -9.91 1.27
CA LEU A 126 -4.23 -9.39 1.83
C LEU A 126 -3.56 -10.39 2.77
N ALA A 127 -4.32 -11.16 3.53
CA ALA A 127 -3.78 -12.19 4.42
C ALA A 127 -3.11 -13.32 3.62
N GLU A 128 -3.75 -13.79 2.55
CA GLU A 128 -3.15 -14.79 1.64
C GLU A 128 -1.86 -14.26 1.01
N LYS A 129 -1.85 -12.99 0.57
CA LYS A 129 -0.66 -12.36 0.01
C LYS A 129 0.49 -12.22 1.02
N GLN A 130 0.18 -11.89 2.27
CA GLN A 130 1.17 -11.87 3.35
C GLN A 130 1.78 -13.26 3.57
N GLN A 131 0.96 -14.32 3.58
CA GLN A 131 1.44 -15.69 3.71
C GLN A 131 2.36 -16.10 2.54
N GLN A 132 1.98 -15.75 1.30
CA GLN A 132 2.75 -16.10 0.10
C GLN A 132 4.08 -15.34 0.00
N SER A 133 4.12 -14.08 0.41
CA SER A 133 5.27 -13.20 0.21
C SER A 133 6.19 -13.07 1.42
N GLY A 134 5.70 -13.36 2.63
CA GLY A 134 6.38 -13.08 3.90
C GLY A 134 6.37 -11.61 4.33
N VAL A 135 5.83 -10.70 3.51
CA VAL A 135 5.63 -9.29 3.86
C VAL A 135 4.58 -9.18 4.95
N LYS A 136 4.77 -8.26 5.90
CA LYS A 136 3.90 -8.11 7.08
C LYS A 136 3.21 -6.75 7.09
N LEU A 137 2.00 -6.70 7.65
CA LEU A 137 1.38 -5.41 7.97
C LEU A 137 2.10 -4.76 9.16
N LEU A 138 2.62 -3.54 8.99
CA LEU A 138 3.15 -2.77 10.13
C LEU A 138 2.01 -2.09 10.89
N TRP A 139 1.10 -1.45 10.16
CA TRP A 139 -0.13 -0.90 10.72
C TRP A 139 -1.18 -0.65 9.63
N GLY A 140 -2.45 -0.75 10.02
CA GLY A 140 -3.59 -0.24 9.26
C GLY A 140 -4.25 0.91 10.02
N THR A 141 -4.91 1.82 9.31
CA THR A 141 -5.65 2.93 9.91
C THR A 141 -6.95 3.23 9.14
N ALA A 142 -7.82 4.07 9.69
CA ALA A 142 -9.05 4.47 9.02
C ALA A 142 -8.90 5.84 8.34
N ASN A 143 -9.31 5.96 7.08
CA ASN A 143 -9.38 7.24 6.39
C ASN A 143 -10.62 8.02 6.83
N CYS A 144 -10.50 8.66 7.98
CA CYS A 144 -11.54 9.53 8.51
C CYS A 144 -11.32 11.01 8.13
N PHE A 145 -11.01 11.29 6.85
CA PHE A 145 -10.82 12.67 6.35
C PHE A 145 -11.25 12.92 4.91
N THR A 146 -11.16 11.93 4.01
CA THR A 146 -11.37 12.18 2.57
C THR A 146 -12.84 12.29 2.21
N ASN A 147 -13.69 11.47 2.85
CA ASN A 147 -15.11 11.44 2.52
C ASN A 147 -15.79 12.77 2.94
N PRO A 148 -16.61 13.41 2.07
CA PRO A 148 -17.30 14.67 2.35
C PRO A 148 -18.09 14.69 3.66
N ARG A 149 -18.59 13.52 4.12
CA ARG A 149 -19.31 13.37 5.39
C ARG A 149 -18.51 13.82 6.62
N LEU A 150 -17.19 13.88 6.51
CA LEU A 150 -16.27 14.19 7.61
C LEU A 150 -15.84 15.67 7.65
N ARG A 151 -16.21 16.46 6.64
CA ARG A 151 -15.88 17.90 6.52
C ARG A 151 -16.32 18.75 7.71
N ARG A 152 -17.32 18.31 8.49
CA ARG A 152 -17.86 19.02 9.67
C ARG A 152 -17.50 18.39 11.01
N ARG A 153 -16.80 17.25 11.05
CA ARG A 153 -16.60 16.45 12.28
C ARG A 153 -15.24 16.61 12.94
N ARG A 154 -14.38 17.51 12.45
CA ARG A 154 -13.04 17.75 13.03
C ARG A 154 -13.04 19.01 13.88
N GLY A 155 -13.40 18.83 15.15
CA GLY A 155 -13.34 19.85 16.20
C GLY A 155 -14.57 19.77 17.10
N HIS A 156 -14.38 19.31 18.35
CA HIS A 156 -15.30 19.47 19.49
C HIS A 156 -16.70 20.05 19.16
N GLN A 157 -17.60 19.23 18.61
CA GLN A 157 -19.04 19.52 18.63
C GLN A 157 -19.82 18.21 18.82
N PRO A 158 -20.75 18.17 19.80
CA PRO A 158 -21.63 17.03 20.01
C PRO A 158 -22.73 17.07 18.94
N GLY A 159 -22.47 16.45 17.80
CA GLY A 159 -23.49 16.17 16.80
C GLY A 159 -24.02 14.76 17.02
N SER A 160 -25.11 14.63 17.77
CA SER A 160 -25.95 13.44 17.83
C SER A 160 -26.35 13.05 16.41
N GLY A 161 -25.84 11.92 15.93
CA GLY A 161 -26.23 11.33 14.67
C GLY A 161 -26.50 9.87 14.90
N SER A 162 -27.76 9.56 15.25
CA SER A 162 -28.34 8.24 15.09
C SER A 162 -28.09 7.76 13.66
N ILE A 163 -27.46 6.60 13.55
CA ILE A 163 -27.62 5.63 12.46
C ILE A 163 -27.95 4.32 13.15
#